data_AF-A0A150N4H8-F1
#
_entry.id   AF-A0A150N4H8-F1
#
_cell.length_a   1.000
_cell.length_b   1.000
_cell.length_c   1.000
_cell.angle_alpha   90.00
_cell.angle_beta   90.00
_cell.angle_gamma   90.00
#
_symmetry.space_group_name_H-M   'P 1'
#
loop_
_entity.id
_entity.type
_entity.pdbx_description
1 polymer ?
#
loop_
_entity_poly.entity_id
_entity_poly.type
_entity_poly.pdbx_seq_one_letter_code
_entity_poly.pdbx_strand_id
1 'polypeptide(L)' 'MTVYVLNEERLYEQADVQVKTGTVRSVYFPGLAIDMPELFR' A
#
# COMPACT_ATOMS: atom_id res chain seq x y z
N MET A 1 -2.20 4.58 8.34
CA MET A 1 -1.58 4.46 7.00
C MET A 1 -2.52 5.08 5.99
N THR A 2 -2.01 5.95 5.12
CA THR A 2 -2.78 6.51 4.00
C THR A 2 -2.29 5.83 2.73
N VAL A 3 -3.20 5.28 1.93
CA VAL A 3 -2.88 4.59 0.67
C VAL A 3 -3.38 5.43 -0.48
N TYR A 4 -2.57 5.53 -1.53
CA TYR A 4 -2.94 6.17 -2.78
C TYR A 4 -2.92 5.15 -3.91
N VAL A 5 -3.89 5.23 -4.82
CA VAL A 5 -3.93 4.46 -6.05
C VAL A 5 -3.75 5.40 -7.24
N LEU A 6 -3.05 4.94 -8.27
CA LEU A 6 -2.93 5.65 -9.53
C LEU A 6 -4.18 5.34 -10.38
N ASN A 7 -4.98 6.35 -10.69
CA ASN A 7 -6.19 6.20 -11.50
C ASN A 7 -5.87 6.12 -13.01
N GLU A 8 -6.89 5.95 -13.85
CA GLU A 8 -6.75 5.87 -15.32
C GLU A 8 -6.20 7.16 -15.94
N GLU A 9 -6.46 8.30 -15.30
CA GLU A 9 -5.95 9.62 -15.71
C GLU A 9 -4.50 9.88 -15.26
N ARG A 10 -3.86 8.88 -14.63
CA ARG A 10 -2.51 8.96 -14.05
C ARG A 10 -2.37 9.97 -12.91
N LEU A 11 -3.45 10.18 -12.16
CA LEU A 11 -3.49 10.97 -10.94
C LEU A 11 -3.57 10.05 -9.71
N TYR A 12 -2.94 10.48 -8.61
CA TYR A 12 -3.01 9.75 -7.34
C TYR A 12 -4.25 10.16 -6.56
N GLU A 13 -5.08 9.18 -6.21
CA GLU A 13 -6.27 9.37 -5.38
C GLU A 13 -6.13 8.59 -4.09
N GLN A 14 -6.63 9.15 -2.99
CA GLN A 14 -6.63 8.46 -1.71
C GLN A 14 -7.63 7.31 -1.76
N ALA A 15 -7.17 6.11 -1.45
CA ALA A 15 -8.01 4.93 -1.36
C ALA A 15 -8.37 4.66 0.10
N ASP A 16 -9.65 4.38 0.35
CA ASP A 16 -10.08 3.79 1.61
C ASP A 16 -9.75 2.30 1.59
N VAL A 17 -8.80 1.89 2.43
CA VAL A 17 -8.32 0.51 2.49
C VAL A 17 -8.44 -0.02 3.90
N GLN A 18 -9.25 -1.08 4.07
CA GLN A 18 -9.26 -1.83 5.32
C GLN A 18 -8.17 -2.91 5.27
N VAL A 19 -7.08 -2.68 5.99
CA VAL A 19 -5.98 -3.65 6.09
C VAL A 19 -5.98 -4.26 7.49
N LYS A 20 -6.24 -5.57 7.59
CA LYS A 20 -6.24 -6.31 8.87
C LYS A 20 -4.97 -7.12 9.10
N THR A 21 -4.48 -7.87 8.11
CA THR A 21 -3.27 -8.69 8.17
C THR A 21 -2.70 -8.89 6.76
N GLY A 22 -1.39 -9.08 6.61
CA GLY A 22 -0.74 -9.40 5.33
C GLY A 22 0.51 -8.57 5.03
N THR A 23 1.11 -8.81 3.85
CA THR A 23 2.33 -8.13 3.38
C THR A 23 2.03 -7.26 2.17
N VAL A 24 2.38 -5.97 2.23
CA VAL A 24 2.33 -5.07 1.07
C VAL A 24 3.66 -5.16 0.33
N ARG A 25 3.63 -5.39 -0.99
CA ARG A 25 4.83 -5.46 -1.84
C ARG A 25 4.84 -4.31 -2.84
N SER A 26 6.02 -3.73 -3.08
CA SER A 26 6.18 -2.75 -4.14
C SER A 26 6.21 -3.43 -5.51
N VAL A 27 5.48 -2.85 -6.45
CA VAL A 27 5.54 -3.22 -7.87
C VAL A 27 6.69 -2.53 -8.62
N TYR A 28 7.24 -1.45 -8.07
CA TYR A 28 8.30 -0.64 -8.71
C TYR A 28 9.70 -0.88 -8.12
N PHE A 29 9.78 -1.22 -6.83
CA PHE A 29 11.04 -1.53 -6.14
C PHE A 29 11.07 -3.02 -5.77
N PRO A 30 11.68 -3.87 -6.59
CA PRO A 30 11.79 -5.29 -6.30
C PRO A 30 12.43 -5.52 -4.93
N GLY A 31 11.78 -6.30 -4.07
CA GLY A 31 12.26 -6.63 -2.72
C GLY A 31 11.76 -5.71 -1.62
N LEU A 32 11.11 -4.58 -1.93
CA LEU A 32 10.43 -3.79 -0.91
C LEU A 32 9.11 -4.47 -0.51
N ALA A 33 9.08 -5.00 0.71
CA ALA A 33 7.91 -5.61 1.32
C ALA A 33 7.73 -5.07 2.74
N ILE A 34 6.49 -4.76 3.11
CA ILE A 34 6.11 -4.26 4.44
C ILE A 34 5.16 -5.28 5.04
N ASP A 35 5.53 -5.84 6.19
CA ASP A 35 4.61 -6.66 6.97
C ASP A 35 3.71 -5.76 7.81
N MET A 36 2.41 -5.81 7.54
CA MET A 36 1.45 -4.88 8.12
C MET A 36 1.32 -5.02 9.64
N PRO A 37 1.35 -6.23 10.23
CA PRO A 37 1.39 -6.40 11.68
C PRO A 37 2.60 -5.75 12.37
N GLU A 38 3.78 -5.69 11.72
CA GLU A 38 4.97 -5.05 12.29
C GLU A 38 4.87 -3.52 12.28
N LEU A 39 4.16 -2.94 11.30
CA LEU A 39 4.03 -1.49 11.13
C LEU A 39 3.09 -0.84 12.17
N PHE A 40 2.11 -1.59 12.68
CA PHE A 40 1.13 -1.10 13.65
C PHE A 40 1.44 -1.52 15.10
N ARG A 41 2.66 -2.00 15.35
CA ARG A 41 3.11 -2.42 16.68
C ARG A 41 3.47 -1.24 17.59
#